data_AF-A0A2E7AGE6-F1
#
_entry.id   AF-A0A2E7AGE6-F1
#
_cell.length_a   1.000
_cell.length_b   1.000
_cell.length_c   1.000
_cell.angle_alpha   90.00
_cell.angle_beta   90.00
_cell.angle_gamma   90.00
#
_symmetry.space_group_name_H-M   'P 1'
#
loop_
_entity.id
_entity.type
_entity.pdbx_description
1 polymer ?
#
loop_
_entity_poly.entity_id
_entity_poly.type
_entity_poly.pdbx_seq_one_letter_code
_entity_poly.pdbx_strand_id
1 'polypeptide(L)'
;MVPSWVLNLAGGLSLDSRDMTKHFCRSLLLLCVVLSLPSCLSYHARFEKAAAEAAVAGAPKDITGPWKGTWKSNWNGHEGPLWCIITPTPEKPGVYDFRYRAGWGVLQFGNYVHTIPAQKNPDGSYLVKGEMALPKLFGTHSLEGKLDPKSFDASYKSDKGDHGIMTLRRPGVEE
;
A
#
# COMPACT_ATOMS: atom_id res chain seq x y z
N MET A 1 -13.02 76.37 -34.93
CA MET A 1 -13.77 75.23 -35.47
C MET A 1 -13.12 73.98 -34.88
N VAL A 2 -13.79 73.29 -33.95
CA VAL A 2 -13.23 72.20 -33.13
C VAL A 2 -13.60 70.85 -33.75
N PRO A 3 -12.68 69.91 -33.94
CA PRO A 3 -13.03 68.54 -34.33
C PRO A 3 -13.55 67.75 -33.12
N SER A 4 -14.59 66.95 -33.42
CA SER A 4 -15.36 66.02 -32.58
C SER A 4 -14.51 64.88 -31.98
N TRP A 5 -15.13 63.85 -31.39
CA TRP A 5 -14.55 62.55 -30.93
C TRP A 5 -13.58 62.68 -29.71
N VAL A 6 -13.93 62.53 -28.42
CA VAL A 6 -14.89 61.70 -27.66
C VAL A 6 -14.56 60.19 -27.62
N LEU A 7 -14.16 59.74 -26.42
CA LEU A 7 -14.44 58.46 -25.72
C LEU A 7 -13.52 57.22 -25.83
N ASN A 8 -12.99 56.90 -24.64
CA ASN A 8 -12.98 55.62 -23.92
C ASN A 8 -12.05 54.44 -24.29
N LEU A 9 -11.01 54.33 -23.44
CA LEU A 9 -10.68 53.13 -22.63
C LEU A 9 -11.80 52.09 -22.52
N ALA A 10 -11.59 50.89 -23.10
CA ALA A 10 -12.04 49.60 -22.57
C ALA A 10 -11.55 48.45 -23.48
N GLY A 11 -10.24 48.17 -23.46
CA GLY A 11 -9.71 46.92 -24.02
C GLY A 11 -9.94 45.77 -23.05
N GLY A 12 -11.17 45.23 -23.01
CA GLY A 12 -11.50 44.05 -22.21
C GLY A 12 -10.79 42.81 -22.74
N LEU A 13 -9.97 42.18 -21.88
CA LEU A 13 -9.46 40.83 -22.10
C LEU A 13 -10.64 39.85 -22.15
N SER A 14 -11.07 39.49 -23.35
CA SER A 14 -11.98 38.36 -23.56
C SER A 14 -11.15 37.08 -23.43
N LEU A 15 -11.16 36.48 -22.24
CA LEU A 15 -10.62 35.14 -22.02
C LEU A 15 -11.56 34.12 -22.69
N ASP A 16 -11.05 33.38 -23.68
CA ASP A 16 -11.78 32.29 -24.34
C ASP A 16 -12.14 31.21 -23.29
N SER A 17 -13.43 30.91 -23.17
CA SER A 17 -13.98 29.90 -22.26
C SER A 17 -13.31 28.52 -22.42
N ARG A 18 -12.79 28.22 -23.62
CA ARG A 18 -12.05 26.99 -23.92
C ARG A 18 -10.69 26.91 -23.23
N ASP A 19 -10.01 28.03 -23.00
CA ASP A 19 -8.74 28.03 -22.28
C ASP A 19 -8.95 27.97 -20.77
N MET A 20 -10.00 28.61 -20.25
CA MET A 20 -10.37 28.51 -18.83
C MET A 20 -10.70 27.07 -18.41
N THR A 21 -11.37 26.30 -19.28
CA THR A 21 -11.67 24.89 -19.02
C THR A 21 -10.42 24.02 -19.01
N LYS A 22 -9.45 24.26 -19.91
CA LYS A 22 -8.16 23.54 -19.91
C LYS A 22 -7.32 23.86 -18.67
N HIS A 23 -7.26 25.12 -18.26
CA HIS A 23 -6.54 25.52 -17.04
C HIS A 23 -7.20 24.94 -15.79
N PHE A 24 -8.53 24.92 -15.73
CA PHE A 24 -9.27 24.31 -14.64
C PHE A 24 -9.03 22.79 -14.56
N CYS A 25 -9.11 22.08 -15.70
CA CYS A 25 -8.81 20.64 -15.76
C CYS A 25 -7.36 20.32 -15.36
N ARG A 26 -6.38 21.14 -15.81
CA ARG A 26 -4.96 20.97 -15.45
C ARG A 26 -4.73 21.22 -13.95
N SER A 27 -5.31 22.27 -13.39
CA SER A 27 -5.22 22.56 -11.96
C SER A 27 -5.91 21.49 -11.11
N LEU A 28 -7.06 20.97 -11.54
CA LEU A 28 -7.76 19.88 -10.86
C LEU A 28 -6.96 18.59 -10.89
N LEU A 29 -6.35 18.25 -12.04
CA LEU A 29 -5.51 17.06 -12.17
C LEU A 29 -4.24 17.15 -11.29
N LEU A 30 -3.58 18.31 -11.27
CA LEU A 30 -2.44 18.55 -10.37
C LEU A 30 -2.84 18.47 -8.90
N LEU A 31 -3.99 19.03 -8.53
CA LEU A 31 -4.51 18.95 -7.15
C LEU A 31 -4.81 17.49 -6.75
N CYS A 32 -5.45 16.70 -7.62
CA CYS A 32 -5.69 15.28 -7.37
C CYS A 32 -4.38 14.50 -7.20
N VAL A 33 -3.36 14.80 -8.01
CA VAL A 33 -2.03 14.19 -7.86
C VAL A 33 -1.42 14.55 -6.50
N VAL A 34 -1.41 15.83 -6.12
CA VAL A 34 -0.86 16.28 -4.82
C VAL A 34 -1.60 15.64 -3.65
N LEU A 35 -2.92 15.52 -3.71
CA LEU A 35 -3.73 14.90 -2.65
C LEU A 35 -3.53 13.39 -2.52
N SER A 36 -2.99 12.71 -3.54
CA SER A 36 -2.75 11.25 -3.53
C SER A 36 -1.39 10.85 -2.91
N LEU A 37 -0.42 11.76 -2.88
CA LEU A 37 0.94 11.56 -2.35
C LEU A 37 1.04 11.10 -0.87
N PRO A 38 0.19 11.55 0.07
CA PRO A 38 0.34 11.22 1.50
C PRO A 38 0.25 9.72 1.79
N SER A 39 -0.54 8.98 1.02
CA SER A 39 -0.74 7.54 1.23
C SER A 39 0.53 6.72 0.91
N CYS A 40 1.27 7.11 -0.13
CA CYS A 40 2.47 6.42 -0.57
C CYS A 40 3.69 6.74 0.31
N LEU A 41 3.85 8.01 0.68
CA LEU A 41 4.93 8.45 1.56
C LEU A 41 4.74 7.93 2.99
N SER A 42 3.50 7.88 3.49
CA SER A 42 3.22 7.43 4.86
C SER A 42 3.51 5.96 5.09
N TYR A 43 3.32 5.08 4.09
CA TYR A 43 3.71 3.67 4.24
C TYR A 43 5.24 3.54 4.29
N HIS A 44 5.96 4.16 3.35
CA HIS A 44 7.44 4.10 3.33
C HIS A 44 8.03 4.61 4.64
N ALA A 45 7.62 5.79 5.09
CA ALA A 45 8.11 6.35 6.35
C ALA A 45 7.83 5.41 7.54
N ARG A 46 6.66 4.75 7.56
CA ARG A 46 6.31 3.77 8.60
C ARG A 46 7.17 2.51 8.50
N PHE A 47 7.44 2.02 7.29
CA PHE A 47 8.27 0.84 7.05
C PHE A 47 9.72 1.10 7.44
N GLU A 48 10.30 2.22 7.01
CA GLU A 48 11.65 2.65 7.38
C GLU A 48 11.80 2.81 8.89
N LYS A 49 10.81 3.43 9.55
CA LYS A 49 10.78 3.52 11.01
C LYS A 49 10.77 2.14 11.66
N ALA A 50 9.90 1.24 11.22
CA ALA A 50 9.82 -0.13 11.76
C ALA A 50 11.11 -0.93 11.52
N ALA A 51 11.77 -0.73 10.37
CA ALA A 51 13.06 -1.34 10.05
C ALA A 51 14.18 -0.82 10.95
N ALA A 52 14.25 0.50 11.17
CA ALA A 52 15.21 1.10 12.08
C ALA A 52 15.02 0.61 13.53
N GLU A 53 13.77 0.56 14.01
CA GLU A 53 13.45 0.05 15.35
C GLU A 53 13.84 -1.44 15.50
N ALA A 54 13.55 -2.26 14.49
CA ALA A 54 13.94 -3.68 14.50
C ALA A 54 15.47 -3.87 14.51
N ALA A 55 16.21 -3.05 13.74
CA ALA A 55 17.67 -3.10 13.71
C ALA A 55 18.29 -2.79 15.08
N VAL A 56 17.73 -1.83 15.82
CA VAL A 56 18.18 -1.49 17.18
C VAL A 56 17.81 -2.58 18.20
N ALA A 57 16.64 -3.21 18.05
CA ALA A 57 16.18 -4.27 18.95
C ALA A 57 16.99 -5.57 18.85
N GLY A 58 17.72 -5.78 17.75
CA GLY A 58 18.55 -6.95 17.51
C GLY A 58 17.76 -8.16 16.98
N ALA A 59 18.16 -9.38 17.39
CA ALA A 59 17.56 -10.60 16.87
C ALA A 59 16.03 -10.66 17.13
N PRO A 60 15.21 -10.90 16.09
CA PRO A 60 13.75 -10.97 16.25
C PRO A 60 13.34 -12.07 17.23
N LYS A 61 12.42 -11.75 18.14
CA LYS A 61 11.92 -12.67 19.18
C LYS A 61 10.54 -13.24 18.86
N ASP A 62 9.80 -12.58 17.98
CA ASP A 62 8.45 -12.95 17.56
C ASP A 62 8.23 -12.55 16.09
N ILE A 63 6.96 -12.56 15.65
CA ILE A 63 6.56 -12.24 14.27
C ILE A 63 6.37 -10.74 14.01
N THR A 64 6.43 -9.89 15.03
CA THR A 64 6.15 -8.45 14.91
C THR A 64 7.26 -7.71 14.17
N GLY A 65 6.96 -6.51 13.68
CA GLY A 65 7.89 -5.66 12.96
C GLY A 65 7.81 -5.83 11.43
N PRO A 66 8.85 -5.38 10.70
CA PRO A 66 8.83 -5.29 9.25
C PRO A 66 9.23 -6.60 8.58
N TRP A 67 8.71 -6.77 7.36
CA TRP A 67 8.88 -7.91 6.49
C TRP A 67 8.95 -7.45 5.03
N LYS A 68 9.85 -8.04 4.25
CA LYS A 68 10.06 -7.68 2.84
C LYS A 68 10.30 -8.93 2.00
N GLY A 69 9.72 -8.97 0.81
CA GLY A 69 9.88 -10.08 -0.13
C GLY A 69 9.03 -9.90 -1.36
N THR A 70 8.39 -10.97 -1.83
CA THR A 70 7.64 -11.00 -3.09
C THR A 70 6.30 -11.73 -2.95
N TRP A 71 5.41 -11.45 -3.91
CA TRP A 71 4.21 -12.22 -4.16
C TRP A 71 4.22 -12.72 -5.61
N LYS A 72 3.56 -13.84 -5.87
CA LYS A 72 3.40 -14.40 -7.20
C LYS A 72 2.03 -15.04 -7.36
N SER A 73 1.32 -14.67 -8.42
CA SER A 73 0.10 -15.32 -8.89
C SER A 73 0.44 -16.56 -9.70
N ASN A 74 -0.16 -17.68 -9.32
CA ASN A 74 -0.15 -18.92 -10.10
C ASN A 74 -1.23 -18.94 -11.17
N TRP A 75 -2.18 -17.99 -11.15
CA TRP A 75 -3.25 -17.88 -12.14
C TRP A 75 -2.77 -17.21 -13.45
N ASN A 76 -2.04 -16.09 -13.35
CA ASN A 76 -1.60 -15.32 -14.52
C ASN A 76 -0.08 -15.08 -14.57
N GLY A 77 0.68 -15.57 -13.59
CA GLY A 77 2.12 -15.41 -13.54
C GLY A 77 2.60 -14.01 -13.13
N HIS A 78 1.70 -13.07 -12.82
CA HIS A 78 2.10 -11.77 -12.30
C HIS A 78 2.78 -11.94 -10.93
N GLU A 79 3.80 -11.13 -10.71
CA GLU A 79 4.55 -11.12 -9.46
C GLU A 79 5.04 -9.71 -9.18
N GLY A 80 5.49 -9.49 -7.94
CA GLY A 80 6.04 -8.19 -7.58
C GLY A 80 6.51 -8.11 -6.14
N PRO A 81 7.04 -6.94 -5.75
CA PRO A 81 7.52 -6.72 -4.40
C PRO A 81 6.34 -6.70 -3.42
N LEU A 82 6.58 -7.25 -2.22
CA LEU A 82 5.64 -7.26 -1.12
C LEU A 82 6.35 -6.82 0.16
N TRP A 83 5.77 -5.82 0.82
CA TRP A 83 6.19 -5.38 2.15
C TRP A 83 5.04 -5.61 3.13
N CYS A 84 5.39 -5.93 4.37
CA CYS A 84 4.43 -6.06 5.45
C CYS A 84 5.01 -5.51 6.75
N ILE A 85 4.16 -4.90 7.57
CA ILE A 85 4.47 -4.56 8.96
C ILE A 85 3.44 -5.27 9.83
N ILE A 86 3.91 -6.12 10.74
CA ILE A 86 3.07 -6.87 11.67
C ILE A 86 3.08 -6.18 13.02
N THR A 87 1.91 -5.82 13.53
CA THR A 87 1.75 -5.23 14.86
C THR A 87 0.71 -5.99 15.68
N PRO A 88 0.94 -6.24 16.98
CA PRO A 88 -0.09 -6.84 17.83
C PRO A 88 -1.27 -5.88 17.97
N THR A 89 -2.49 -6.42 18.12
CA THR A 89 -3.67 -5.62 18.48
C THR A 89 -3.83 -5.62 20.00
N PRO A 90 -3.58 -4.48 20.70
CA PRO A 90 -3.53 -4.46 22.17
C PRO A 90 -4.82 -4.94 22.84
N GLU A 91 -5.97 -4.70 22.21
CA GLU A 91 -7.29 -5.02 22.74
C GLU A 91 -7.66 -6.50 22.54
N LYS A 92 -6.91 -7.24 21.72
CA LYS A 92 -7.17 -8.64 21.35
C LYS A 92 -5.88 -9.46 21.33
N PRO A 93 -5.48 -10.04 22.47
CA PRO A 93 -4.29 -10.88 22.54
C PRO A 93 -4.34 -12.03 21.51
N GLY A 94 -3.23 -12.27 20.82
CA GLY A 94 -3.12 -13.29 19.77
C GLY A 94 -3.67 -12.88 18.40
N VAL A 95 -4.22 -11.67 18.29
CA VAL A 95 -4.61 -11.05 17.02
C VAL A 95 -3.58 -10.00 16.62
N TYR A 96 -3.32 -9.92 15.32
CA TYR A 96 -2.29 -9.06 14.74
C TYR A 96 -2.83 -8.35 13.51
N ASP A 97 -2.37 -7.13 13.32
CA ASP A 97 -2.54 -6.35 12.10
C ASP A 97 -1.38 -6.62 11.16
N PHE A 98 -1.68 -7.14 9.97
CA PHE A 98 -0.75 -7.32 8.87
C PHE A 98 -0.96 -6.20 7.86
N ARG A 99 -0.08 -5.20 7.88
CA ARG A 99 -0.18 -4.03 7.00
C ARG A 99 0.68 -4.22 5.75
N TYR A 100 0.05 -4.62 4.67
CA TYR A 100 0.71 -4.93 3.41
C TYR A 100 0.84 -3.71 2.49
N ARG A 101 1.90 -3.74 1.69
CA ARG A 101 2.06 -2.97 0.46
C ARG A 101 2.56 -3.90 -0.64
N ALA A 102 1.70 -4.17 -1.62
CA ALA A 102 2.02 -4.99 -2.78
C ALA A 102 2.24 -4.10 -3.99
N GLY A 103 3.32 -4.33 -4.73
CA GLY A 103 3.59 -3.69 -6.01
C GLY A 103 3.32 -4.61 -7.19
N TRP A 104 2.87 -4.07 -8.32
CA TRP A 104 2.75 -4.77 -9.60
C TRP A 104 3.09 -3.84 -10.76
N GLY A 105 3.79 -4.36 -11.77
CA GLY A 105 4.34 -3.51 -12.83
C GLY A 105 5.29 -2.43 -12.30
N VAL A 106 5.48 -1.35 -13.08
CA VAL A 106 6.51 -0.34 -12.77
C VAL A 106 6.07 0.67 -11.70
N LEU A 107 4.79 1.03 -11.64
CA LEU A 107 4.30 2.15 -10.83
C LEU A 107 3.06 1.85 -9.98
N GLN A 108 2.56 0.62 -9.97
CA GLN A 108 1.29 0.31 -9.30
C GLN A 108 1.56 -0.32 -7.94
N PHE A 109 0.93 0.24 -6.90
CA PHE A 109 1.01 -0.26 -5.54
C PHE A 109 -0.37 -0.23 -4.88
N GLY A 110 -0.63 -1.23 -4.06
CA GLY A 110 -1.84 -1.37 -3.27
C GLY A 110 -1.48 -1.56 -1.81
N ASN A 111 -2.17 -0.84 -0.92
CA ASN A 111 -2.03 -1.01 0.52
C ASN A 111 -3.30 -1.64 1.08
N TYR A 112 -3.16 -2.60 1.98
CA TYR A 112 -4.29 -3.16 2.73
C TYR A 112 -3.84 -3.64 4.11
N VAL A 113 -4.79 -3.75 5.04
CA VAL A 113 -4.53 -4.21 6.42
C VAL A 113 -5.38 -5.44 6.69
N HIS A 114 -4.74 -6.55 7.05
CA HIS A 114 -5.40 -7.80 7.42
C HIS A 114 -5.25 -8.05 8.91
N THR A 115 -6.36 -7.92 9.65
CA THR A 115 -6.39 -8.20 11.08
C THR A 115 -6.84 -9.63 11.32
N ILE A 116 -5.93 -10.53 11.68
CA ILE A 116 -6.20 -11.97 11.83
C ILE A 116 -5.53 -12.55 13.08
N PRO A 117 -6.09 -13.62 13.66
CA PRO A 117 -5.41 -14.37 14.70
C PRO A 117 -4.14 -15.05 14.15
N ALA A 118 -3.10 -15.12 14.99
CA ALA A 118 -1.91 -15.91 14.74
C ALA A 118 -1.74 -16.95 15.86
N GLN A 119 -1.87 -18.23 15.52
CA GLN A 119 -1.79 -19.32 16.47
C GLN A 119 -0.34 -19.77 16.63
N LYS A 120 0.22 -19.62 17.83
CA LYS A 120 1.58 -20.06 18.13
C LYS A 120 1.63 -21.59 18.30
N ASN A 121 2.56 -22.22 17.61
CA ASN A 121 2.87 -23.64 17.70
C ASN A 121 3.94 -23.93 18.76
N PRO A 122 4.06 -25.18 19.23
CA PRO A 122 5.11 -25.60 20.16
C PRO A 122 6.55 -25.38 19.64
N ASP A 123 6.75 -25.43 18.32
CA ASP A 123 8.04 -25.18 17.66
C ASP A 123 8.41 -23.68 17.60
N GLY A 124 7.56 -22.80 18.14
CA GLY A 124 7.74 -21.35 18.13
C GLY A 124 7.27 -20.65 16.84
N SER A 125 6.84 -21.41 15.83
CA SER A 125 6.21 -20.86 14.64
C SER A 125 4.77 -20.41 14.91
N TYR A 126 4.20 -19.65 13.98
CA TYR A 126 2.84 -19.16 14.00
C TYR A 126 2.11 -19.62 12.75
N LEU A 127 0.90 -20.13 12.91
CA LEU A 127 -0.03 -20.33 11.81
C LEU A 127 -0.98 -19.15 11.73
N VAL A 128 -1.14 -18.62 10.52
CA VAL A 128 -2.09 -17.55 10.23
C VAL A 128 -3.09 -18.06 9.23
N LYS A 129 -4.37 -17.82 9.50
CA LYS A 129 -5.46 -18.14 8.59
C LYS A 129 -6.54 -17.10 8.73
N GLY A 130 -6.98 -16.53 7.62
CA GLY A 130 -8.09 -15.60 7.64
C GLY A 130 -8.54 -15.16 6.26
N GLU A 131 -9.66 -14.44 6.26
CA GLU A 131 -10.29 -13.93 5.05
C GLU A 131 -10.49 -12.42 5.18
N MET A 132 -10.54 -11.73 4.05
CA MET A 132 -10.85 -10.31 3.98
C MET A 132 -11.61 -10.02 2.69
N ALA A 133 -12.70 -9.27 2.81
CA ALA A 133 -13.30 -8.63 1.66
C ALA A 133 -12.46 -7.41 1.26
N LEU A 134 -11.81 -7.47 0.09
CA LEU A 134 -11.22 -6.29 -0.54
C LEU A 134 -12.32 -5.47 -1.23
N PRO A 135 -12.05 -4.21 -1.65
CA PRO A 135 -13.02 -3.43 -2.42
C PRO A 135 -13.60 -4.26 -3.57
N LYS A 136 -14.90 -4.10 -3.87
CA LYS A 136 -15.73 -5.01 -4.70
C LYS A 136 -15.07 -5.54 -5.99
N LEU A 137 -14.16 -4.79 -6.59
CA LEU A 137 -13.43 -5.19 -7.79
C LEU A 137 -12.48 -6.38 -7.58
N PHE A 138 -11.98 -6.57 -6.36
CA PHE A 138 -10.97 -7.58 -6.03
C PHE A 138 -11.54 -8.83 -5.34
N GLY A 139 -12.77 -8.74 -4.81
CA GLY A 139 -13.44 -9.87 -4.18
C GLY A 139 -12.93 -10.20 -2.78
N THR A 140 -13.28 -11.40 -2.30
CA THR A 140 -12.85 -11.89 -0.98
C THR A 140 -11.55 -12.66 -1.14
N HIS A 141 -10.54 -12.31 -0.35
CA HIS A 141 -9.24 -12.96 -0.34
C HIS A 141 -9.05 -13.74 0.96
N SER A 142 -8.66 -15.00 0.83
CA SER A 142 -8.16 -15.82 1.94
C SER A 142 -6.64 -15.86 1.93
N LEU A 143 -6.07 -15.98 3.13
CA LEU A 143 -4.65 -16.12 3.40
C LEU A 143 -4.47 -17.29 4.36
N GLU A 144 -3.52 -18.17 4.06
CA GLU A 144 -3.06 -19.22 4.97
C GLU A 144 -1.53 -19.30 4.91
N GLY A 145 -0.87 -19.23 6.06
CA GLY A 145 0.59 -19.16 6.09
C GLY A 145 1.23 -19.59 7.39
N LYS A 146 2.55 -19.76 7.33
CA LYS A 146 3.42 -20.06 8.46
C LYS A 146 4.45 -18.94 8.61
N LEU A 147 4.64 -18.49 9.86
CA LEU A 147 5.63 -17.49 10.22
C LEU A 147 6.51 -18.01 11.35
N ASP A 148 7.77 -17.59 11.36
CA ASP A 148 8.66 -17.70 12.51
C ASP A 148 9.42 -16.36 12.65
N PRO A 149 10.39 -16.21 13.57
CA PRO A 149 11.12 -14.94 13.70
C PRO A 149 11.90 -14.51 12.45
N LYS A 150 12.15 -15.40 11.47
CA LYS A 150 12.97 -15.18 10.27
C LYS A 150 12.18 -15.27 8.96
N SER A 151 11.18 -16.14 8.88
CA SER A 151 10.44 -16.46 7.66
C SER A 151 8.95 -16.15 7.78
N PHE A 152 8.35 -15.71 6.67
CA PHE A 152 6.91 -15.60 6.50
C PHE A 152 6.56 -16.07 5.09
N ASP A 153 6.03 -17.29 5.02
CA ASP A 153 5.60 -17.92 3.78
C ASP A 153 4.09 -18.23 3.85
N ALA A 154 3.34 -17.81 2.85
CA ALA A 154 1.89 -18.00 2.83
C ALA A 154 1.35 -18.19 1.41
N SER A 155 0.18 -18.80 1.33
CA SER A 155 -0.63 -18.90 0.12
C SER A 155 -1.85 -18.00 0.24
N TYR A 156 -2.23 -17.38 -0.88
CA TYR A 156 -3.44 -16.56 -0.96
C TYR A 156 -4.39 -17.11 -2.03
N LYS A 157 -5.68 -16.84 -1.88
CA LYS A 157 -6.70 -17.18 -2.87
C LYS A 157 -7.82 -16.13 -2.89
N SER A 158 -8.29 -15.78 -4.07
CA SER A 158 -9.44 -14.91 -4.31
C SER A 158 -10.64 -15.74 -4.76
N ASP A 159 -11.85 -15.33 -4.34
CA ASP A 159 -13.11 -15.84 -4.88
C ASP A 159 -13.31 -15.47 -6.37
N LYS A 160 -12.48 -14.57 -6.92
CA LYS A 160 -12.40 -14.22 -8.35
C LYS A 160 -11.42 -15.09 -9.15
N GLY A 161 -10.81 -16.11 -8.53
CA GLY A 161 -9.99 -17.13 -9.19
C GLY A 161 -8.48 -16.96 -9.06
N ASP A 162 -7.99 -15.75 -8.78
CA ASP A 162 -6.55 -15.53 -8.54
C ASP A 162 -6.10 -16.28 -7.28
N HIS A 163 -4.91 -16.84 -7.32
CA HIS A 163 -4.30 -17.55 -6.21
C HIS A 163 -2.80 -17.61 -6.42
N GLY A 164 -2.06 -17.75 -5.32
CA GLY A 164 -0.62 -17.65 -5.40
C GLY A 164 0.06 -17.76 -4.06
N ILE A 165 1.32 -17.35 -4.04
CA ILE A 165 2.19 -17.43 -2.87
C ILE A 165 2.79 -16.08 -2.54
N MET A 166 3.17 -15.92 -1.28
CA MET A 166 4.01 -14.84 -0.80
C MET A 166 5.16 -15.41 0.03
N THR A 167 6.32 -14.79 -0.12
CA THR A 167 7.55 -15.17 0.57
C THR A 167 8.21 -13.89 1.07
N LEU A 168 8.28 -13.72 2.39
CA LEU A 168 8.88 -12.55 3.03
C LEU A 168 9.94 -12.95 4.06
N ARG A 169 10.95 -12.10 4.21
CA ARG A 169 12.03 -12.23 5.17
C ARG A 169 12.20 -10.92 5.94
N ARG A 170 12.99 -10.97 7.01
CA ARG A 170 13.37 -9.77 7.77
C ARG A 170 14.26 -8.87 6.90
N PRO A 171 13.97 -7.57 6.80
CA PRO A 171 14.81 -6.65 6.04
C PRO A 171 16.18 -6.49 6.72
N GLY A 172 17.25 -6.32 5.92
CA GLY A 172 18.59 -6.04 6.44
C GLY A 172 19.38 -7.26 6.93
N VAL A 173 18.84 -8.47 6.79
CA VAL A 173 19.63 -9.70 6.86
C VAL A 173 20.12 -9.96 5.44
N GLU A 174 21.28 -9.40 5.08
CA GLU A 174 21.99 -9.87 3.88
C GLU A 174 22.33 -11.36 4.07
N GLU A 175 22.08 -12.18 3.05
CA GLU A 175 22.54 -13.58 3.03
C GLU A 175 24.06 -13.67 2.88
#